data_AF-A0A9D8BI76-F1
#
_entry.id   AF-A0A9D8BI76-F1
#
_cell.length_a   1.000
_cell.length_b   1.000
_cell.length_c   1.000
_cell.angle_alpha   90.00
_cell.angle_beta   90.00
_cell.angle_gamma   90.00
#
_symmetry.space_group_name_H-M   'P 1'
#
loop_
_entity.id
_entity.type
_entity.pdbx_description
1 polymer ?
#
loop_
_entity_poly.entity_id
_entity_poly.type
_entity_poly.pdbx_seq_one_letter_code
_entity_poly.pdbx_strand_id
1 'polypeptide(L)'
;MHRVFFGFEVRAPWEDEVLQGRKIEERYRHVTLAFLGNLSREKIEELLKQIPKPEMPLGPCAILDHTLLLPESHPRVMALHMEFLDERVLKFQKVLMQSLHRLDLGSDQAVWLPHVSLCRKPFSYELWQAHFVRLPCYLGSFHLYESVGELCYKPLWSYDVPPPFEEIEHRADIAYCVHGKDLQELYVHASMALAFQDPHFLTAWPCRPVLFSLEELVMALNEQIAKIDHLRGCPFKAVSFHGEVEACRQNLLKWDMIVDV
;
A
#
# COMPACT_ATOMS: atom_id res chain seq x y z
N MET A 1 24.34 10.54 -16.09
CA MET A 1 24.24 9.61 -14.95
C MET A 1 22.93 9.91 -14.24
N HIS A 2 22.13 8.88 -13.96
CA HIS A 2 20.83 8.99 -13.32
C HIS A 2 20.88 8.30 -11.97
N ARG A 3 20.41 8.97 -10.90
CA ARG A 3 20.31 8.37 -9.57
C ARG A 3 19.00 7.58 -9.48
N VAL A 4 19.06 6.26 -9.53
CA VAL A 4 17.87 5.43 -9.73
C VAL A 4 17.63 4.39 -8.63
N PHE A 5 16.37 4.01 -8.47
CA PHE A 5 15.93 2.99 -7.51
C PHE A 5 14.62 2.34 -7.97
N PHE A 6 14.38 1.12 -7.53
CA PHE A 6 13.12 0.41 -7.70
C PHE A 6 12.20 0.64 -6.50
N GLY A 7 10.91 0.87 -6.76
CA GLY A 7 9.92 1.01 -5.70
C GLY A 7 8.49 0.85 -6.21
N PHE A 8 7.57 0.59 -5.28
CA PHE A 8 6.13 0.64 -5.56
C PHE A 8 5.56 1.98 -5.12
N GLU A 9 4.64 2.53 -5.90
CA GLU A 9 3.73 3.59 -5.42
C GLU A 9 2.98 3.09 -4.18
N VAL A 10 2.70 3.99 -3.24
CA VAL A 10 1.90 3.68 -2.06
C VAL A 10 0.69 4.60 -2.02
N ARG A 11 -0.51 4.00 -1.99
CA ARG A 11 -1.78 4.70 -1.80
C ARG A 11 -2.25 4.48 -0.38
N ALA A 12 -2.68 5.56 0.28
CA ALA A 12 -3.23 5.54 1.64
C ALA A 12 -4.12 6.79 1.82
N PRO A 13 -5.03 6.82 2.81
CA PRO A 13 -5.78 8.03 3.15
C PRO A 13 -4.87 9.00 3.90
N TRP A 14 -4.07 9.76 3.16
CA TRP A 14 -3.04 10.61 3.74
C TRP A 14 -3.61 11.85 4.44
N GLU A 15 -3.35 11.99 5.74
CA GLU A 15 -3.72 13.17 6.52
C GLU A 15 -2.57 14.18 6.56
N ASP A 16 -2.46 15.01 5.52
CA ASP A 16 -1.31 15.91 5.38
C ASP A 16 -1.39 17.16 6.27
N GLU A 17 -2.57 17.57 6.73
CA GLU A 17 -2.78 18.88 7.36
C GLU A 17 -2.01 19.06 8.69
N VAL A 18 -1.82 17.98 9.44
CA VAL A 18 -1.23 18.01 10.79
C VAL A 18 0.32 17.96 10.75
N LEU A 19 0.90 17.70 9.59
CA LEU A 19 2.30 17.31 9.48
C LEU A 19 3.26 18.50 9.36
N GLN A 20 4.24 18.59 10.27
CA GLN A 20 5.40 19.48 10.13
C GLN A 20 6.52 18.80 9.35
N GLY A 21 7.16 19.52 8.42
CA GLY A 21 8.13 18.90 7.51
C GLY A 21 8.31 19.62 6.19
N ARG A 22 9.44 19.36 5.52
CA ARG A 22 9.47 19.40 4.05
C ARG A 22 8.79 18.13 3.53
N LYS A 23 7.50 18.24 3.20
CA LYS A 23 6.65 17.11 2.82
C LYS A 23 7.07 16.52 1.48
N ILE A 24 6.95 15.20 1.38
CA ILE A 24 6.97 14.49 0.11
C ILE A 24 5.53 14.46 -0.40
N GLU A 25 5.31 15.00 -1.60
CA GLU A 25 3.99 14.97 -2.23
C GLU A 25 3.47 13.54 -2.34
N GLU A 26 2.15 13.36 -2.21
CA GLU A 26 1.52 12.05 -2.24
C GLU A 26 1.94 11.21 -3.45
N ARG A 27 1.92 11.80 -4.65
CA ARG A 27 2.32 11.12 -5.91
C ARG A 27 3.77 10.62 -5.93
N TYR A 28 4.59 11.05 -4.97
CA TYR A 28 5.99 10.66 -4.81
C TYR A 28 6.21 9.69 -3.64
N ARG A 29 5.16 9.36 -2.88
CA ARG A 29 5.22 8.39 -1.78
C ARG A 29 5.31 6.98 -2.34
N HIS A 30 6.33 6.28 -1.89
CA HIS A 30 6.68 4.96 -2.40
C HIS A 30 7.33 4.13 -1.29
N VAL A 31 7.29 2.81 -1.45
CA VAL A 31 8.15 1.89 -0.70
C VAL A 31 9.33 1.50 -1.60
N THR A 32 10.55 1.81 -1.16
CA THR A 32 11.77 1.46 -1.91
C THR A 32 12.08 -0.02 -1.71
N LEU A 33 12.30 -0.73 -2.82
CA LEU A 33 12.74 -2.14 -2.81
C LEU A 33 14.25 -2.29 -2.95
N ALA A 34 14.86 -1.47 -3.82
CA ALA A 34 16.30 -1.53 -4.10
C ALA A 34 16.81 -0.17 -4.60
N PHE A 35 17.88 0.34 -3.99
CA PHE A 35 18.57 1.55 -4.42
C PHE A 35 19.80 1.19 -5.25
N LEU A 36 19.90 1.71 -6.47
CA LEU A 36 20.96 1.31 -7.43
C LEU A 36 22.07 2.36 -7.58
N GLY A 37 21.93 3.52 -6.95
CA GLY A 37 22.89 4.61 -7.08
C GLY A 37 22.85 5.26 -8.47
N ASN A 38 24.01 5.64 -8.98
CA ASN A 38 24.12 6.36 -10.25
C ASN A 38 24.39 5.39 -11.41
N LEU A 39 23.48 5.33 -12.39
CA LEU A 39 23.61 4.50 -13.59
C LEU A 39 23.67 5.36 -14.86
N SER A 40 24.35 4.86 -15.90
CA SER A 40 24.26 5.43 -17.24
C SER A 40 22.96 4.99 -17.91
N ARG A 41 22.56 5.68 -18.98
CA ARG A 41 21.34 5.34 -19.71
C ARG A 41 21.42 3.95 -20.33
N GLU A 42 22.58 3.60 -20.88
CA GLU A 42 22.84 2.31 -21.51
C GLU A 42 22.67 1.16 -20.51
N LYS A 43 23.19 1.32 -19.28
CA LYS A 43 23.00 0.36 -18.19
C LYS A 43 21.53 0.22 -17.78
N ILE A 44 20.77 1.32 -17.78
CA ILE A 44 19.33 1.28 -17.49
C ILE A 44 18.59 0.49 -18.58
N GLU A 45 18.88 0.74 -19.85
CA GLU A 45 18.25 0.03 -20.98
C GLU A 45 18.58 -1.47 -20.97
N GLU A 46 19.78 -1.85 -20.54
CA GLU A 46 20.17 -3.26 -20.35
C GLU A 46 19.45 -3.90 -19.15
N LEU A 47 19.41 -3.21 -18.01
CA LEU A 47 18.73 -3.64 -16.80
C LEU A 47 17.24 -3.94 -17.05
N LEU A 48 16.54 -3.05 -17.75
CA LEU A 48 15.10 -3.18 -17.98
C LEU A 48 14.72 -4.40 -18.85
N LYS A 49 15.65 -4.96 -19.61
CA LYS A 49 15.42 -6.19 -20.39
C LYS A 49 15.41 -7.45 -19.53
N GLN A 50 16.04 -7.40 -18.35
CA GLN A 50 16.31 -8.56 -17.50
C GLN A 50 15.54 -8.51 -16.17
N ILE A 51 14.94 -7.37 -15.85
CA ILE A 51 14.29 -7.17 -14.56
C ILE A 51 13.03 -8.04 -14.42
N PRO A 52 12.85 -8.76 -13.30
CA PRO A 52 11.63 -9.52 -13.07
C PRO A 52 10.44 -8.58 -12.94
N LYS A 53 9.31 -9.02 -13.47
CA LYS A 53 8.01 -8.36 -13.26
C LYS A 53 7.37 -8.93 -11.99
N PRO A 54 6.62 -8.12 -11.22
CA PRO A 54 5.90 -8.63 -10.07
C PRO A 54 4.79 -9.60 -10.50
N GLU A 55 4.80 -10.81 -9.94
CA GLU A 55 3.74 -11.83 -10.15
C GLU A 55 2.54 -11.56 -9.23
N MET A 56 2.06 -10.31 -9.24
CA MET A 56 1.00 -9.83 -8.36
C MET A 56 -0.12 -9.26 -9.25
N PRO A 57 -1.29 -9.93 -9.33
CA PRO A 57 -2.37 -9.47 -10.20
C PRO A 57 -3.12 -8.26 -9.63
N LEU A 58 -2.94 -8.00 -8.34
CA LEU A 58 -3.52 -6.88 -7.59
C LEU A 58 -2.45 -6.30 -6.66
N GLY A 59 -2.60 -5.02 -6.35
CA GLY A 59 -1.78 -4.27 -5.39
C GLY A 59 -1.89 -4.86 -3.99
N PRO A 60 -0.80 -5.41 -3.41
CA PRO A 60 -0.83 -5.94 -2.06
C PRO A 60 -1.22 -4.87 -1.04
N CYS A 61 -2.11 -5.24 -0.12
CA CYS A 61 -2.49 -4.40 1.00
C CYS A 61 -1.45 -4.48 2.13
N ALA A 62 -1.30 -3.39 2.85
CA ALA A 62 -0.41 -3.25 4.00
C ALA A 62 -0.98 -2.26 5.02
N ILE A 63 -0.40 -2.25 6.22
CA ILE A 63 -0.72 -1.29 7.27
C ILE A 63 0.52 -0.46 7.56
N LEU A 64 0.35 0.85 7.61
CA LEU A 64 1.34 1.77 8.16
C LEU A 64 1.13 1.82 9.67
N ASP A 65 1.98 1.11 10.43
CA ASP A 65 1.70 0.68 11.80
C ASP A 65 2.44 1.49 12.88
N HIS A 66 3.58 2.11 12.56
CA HIS A 66 4.29 3.01 13.46
C HIS A 66 5.22 3.99 12.74
N THR A 67 5.62 5.06 13.44
CA THR A 67 6.56 6.08 12.95
C THR A 67 8.02 5.61 13.02
N LEU A 68 8.81 5.98 12.02
CA LEU A 68 10.25 5.73 11.93
C LEU A 68 11.04 7.03 11.76
N LEU A 69 12.19 7.09 12.45
CA LEU A 69 13.16 8.17 12.34
C LEU A 69 14.43 7.68 11.65
N LEU A 70 14.72 8.20 10.45
CA LEU A 70 15.80 7.67 9.61
C LEU A 70 16.89 8.72 9.31
N PRO A 71 18.19 8.39 9.52
CA PRO A 71 18.69 7.30 10.37
C PRO A 71 18.42 7.58 11.85
N GLU A 72 18.39 6.55 12.70
CA GLU A 72 18.02 6.66 14.13
C GLU A 72 18.88 7.67 14.92
N SER A 73 20.20 7.67 14.71
CA SER A 73 21.13 8.53 15.47
C SER A 73 21.03 10.02 15.11
N HIS A 74 20.75 10.31 13.84
CA HIS A 74 20.63 11.67 13.33
C HIS A 74 19.46 11.78 12.36
N PRO A 75 18.21 11.75 12.86
CA PRO A 75 17.03 11.67 12.00
C PRO A 75 16.98 12.83 11.03
N ARG A 76 16.83 12.52 9.74
CA ARG A 76 16.64 13.50 8.66
C ARG A 76 15.35 13.28 7.90
N VAL A 77 14.75 12.12 8.08
CA VAL A 77 13.53 11.66 7.43
C VAL A 77 12.58 11.15 8.51
N MET A 78 11.33 11.57 8.42
CA MET A 78 10.20 10.91 9.06
C MET A 78 9.59 9.96 8.05
N ALA A 79 9.41 8.71 8.46
CA ALA A 79 8.80 7.67 7.65
C ALA A 79 7.76 6.91 8.49
N LEU A 80 6.92 6.13 7.82
CA LEU A 80 6.07 5.13 8.46
C LEU A 80 6.56 3.74 8.07
N HIS A 81 6.68 2.86 9.06
CA HIS A 81 6.91 1.45 8.79
C HIS A 81 5.69 0.85 8.08
N MET A 82 5.92 -0.18 7.27
CA MET A 82 4.88 -0.85 6.50
C MET A 82 4.85 -2.35 6.81
N GLU A 83 3.74 -2.80 7.37
CA GLU A 83 3.43 -4.22 7.61
C GLU A 83 2.59 -4.78 6.46
N PHE A 84 3.15 -5.66 5.64
CA PHE A 84 2.40 -6.30 4.55
C PHE A 84 1.42 -7.36 5.07
N LEU A 85 0.21 -7.37 4.51
CA LEU A 85 -0.82 -8.35 4.87
C LEU A 85 -0.65 -9.70 4.16
N ASP A 86 0.27 -9.77 3.19
CA ASP A 86 0.67 -10.97 2.47
C ASP A 86 2.17 -10.97 2.14
N GLU A 87 2.71 -12.15 1.84
CA GLU A 87 4.15 -12.34 1.60
C GLU A 87 4.61 -12.05 0.17
N ARG A 88 3.70 -11.69 -0.77
CA ARG A 88 4.05 -11.59 -2.20
C ARG A 88 5.09 -10.51 -2.43
N VAL A 89 5.00 -9.38 -1.73
CA VAL A 89 5.98 -8.29 -1.82
C VAL A 89 7.33 -8.73 -1.29
N LEU A 90 7.37 -9.42 -0.14
CA LEU A 90 8.62 -9.94 0.45
C LEU A 90 9.30 -10.95 -0.49
N LYS A 91 8.51 -11.84 -1.11
CA LYS A 91 9.00 -12.80 -2.11
C LYS A 91 9.54 -12.09 -3.35
N PHE A 92 8.79 -11.13 -3.88
CA PHE A 92 9.20 -10.36 -5.04
C PHE A 92 10.47 -9.54 -4.79
N GLN A 93 10.58 -8.90 -3.61
CA GLN A 93 11.78 -8.15 -3.24
C GLN A 93 13.04 -9.04 -3.23
N LYS A 94 12.93 -10.28 -2.71
CA LYS A 94 14.04 -11.24 -2.75
C LYS A 94 14.42 -11.62 -4.19
N VAL A 95 13.45 -11.88 -5.05
CA VAL A 95 13.67 -12.20 -6.48
C VAL A 95 14.33 -11.02 -7.20
N LEU A 96 13.86 -9.80 -6.93
CA LEU A 96 14.43 -8.56 -7.46
C LEU A 96 15.89 -8.40 -7.02
N MET A 97 16.19 -8.54 -5.73
CA MET A 97 17.56 -8.43 -5.22
C MET A 97 18.48 -9.49 -5.83
N GLN A 98 18.03 -10.74 -5.93
CA GLN A 98 18.79 -11.80 -6.59
C GLN A 98 19.09 -11.49 -8.06
N SER A 99 18.13 -10.91 -8.79
CA SER A 99 18.34 -10.45 -10.17
C SER A 99 19.38 -9.33 -10.22
N LEU A 100 19.29 -8.34 -9.34
CA LEU A 100 20.22 -7.22 -9.27
C LEU A 100 21.64 -7.65 -8.90
N HIS A 101 21.81 -8.61 -7.99
CA HIS A 101 23.12 -9.16 -7.65
C HIS A 101 23.77 -9.88 -8.84
N ARG A 102 23.00 -10.59 -9.67
CA ARG A 102 23.54 -11.22 -10.90
C ARG A 102 24.01 -10.18 -11.94
N LEU A 103 23.56 -8.94 -11.83
CA LEU A 103 23.93 -7.82 -12.70
C LEU A 103 25.02 -6.92 -12.10
N ASP A 104 25.62 -7.29 -10.96
CA ASP A 104 26.56 -6.43 -10.21
C ASP A 104 25.95 -5.06 -9.81
N LEU A 105 24.63 -5.03 -9.60
CA LEU A 105 23.88 -3.83 -9.17
C LEU A 105 23.31 -3.97 -7.76
N GLY A 106 23.35 -5.16 -7.17
CA GLY A 106 22.90 -5.41 -5.80
C GLY A 106 23.95 -4.97 -4.79
N SER A 107 23.55 -4.14 -3.83
CA SER A 107 24.34 -3.93 -2.61
C SER A 107 24.03 -5.04 -1.61
N ASP A 108 25.03 -5.50 -0.85
CA ASP A 108 24.81 -6.32 0.36
C ASP A 108 24.08 -5.47 1.40
N GLN A 109 22.74 -5.44 1.31
CA GLN A 109 21.93 -4.64 2.21
C GLN A 109 21.80 -5.34 3.56
N ALA A 110 21.75 -4.51 4.61
CA ALA A 110 21.11 -4.86 5.86
C ALA A 110 19.68 -5.36 5.61
N VAL A 111 19.08 -5.99 6.63
CA VAL A 111 17.68 -6.44 6.60
C VAL A 111 16.78 -5.34 6.01
N TRP A 112 15.99 -5.67 4.99
CA TRP A 112 15.10 -4.72 4.33
C TRP A 112 14.06 -4.22 5.33
N LEU A 113 14.03 -2.89 5.54
CA LEU A 113 13.06 -2.20 6.39
C LEU A 113 12.00 -1.56 5.48
N PRO A 114 10.83 -2.18 5.27
CA PRO A 114 9.78 -1.60 4.43
C PRO A 114 9.19 -0.36 5.10
N HIS A 115 9.26 0.77 4.40
CA HIS A 115 8.75 2.04 4.92
C HIS A 115 8.39 3.01 3.80
N VAL A 116 7.58 4.01 4.15
CA VAL A 116 7.24 5.16 3.29
C VAL A 116 7.78 6.42 3.92
N SER A 117 8.65 7.13 3.19
CA SER A 117 9.11 8.45 3.64
C SER A 117 8.00 9.47 3.45
N LEU A 118 7.69 10.25 4.50
CA LEU A 118 6.64 11.27 4.45
C LEU A 118 7.20 12.69 4.39
N CYS A 119 8.24 12.98 5.16
CA CYS A 119 8.85 14.30 5.13
C CYS A 119 10.33 14.25 5.49
N ARG A 120 11.01 15.36 5.20
CA ARG A 120 12.38 15.63 5.64
C ARG A 120 12.42 16.80 6.60
N LYS A 121 13.51 16.87 7.37
CA LYS A 121 13.77 17.99 8.28
C LYS A 121 13.52 19.36 7.62
N PRO A 122 13.03 20.35 8.38
CA PRO A 122 12.71 20.28 9.82
C PRO A 122 11.35 19.63 10.12
N PHE A 123 11.26 18.79 11.16
CA PHE A 123 10.01 18.20 11.70
C PHE A 123 10.14 18.01 13.23
N SER A 124 9.02 17.93 13.96
CA SER A 124 8.99 17.58 15.40
C SER A 124 8.52 16.14 15.59
N TYR A 125 9.35 15.31 16.21
CA TYR A 125 9.03 13.90 16.42
C TYR A 125 7.85 13.72 17.38
N GLU A 126 7.79 14.54 18.41
CA GLU A 126 6.77 14.50 19.46
C GLU A 126 5.38 14.76 18.87
N LEU A 127 5.28 15.75 17.97
CA LEU A 127 4.03 16.01 17.25
C LEU A 127 3.65 14.84 16.35
N TRP A 128 4.61 14.29 15.61
CA TRP A 128 4.36 13.13 14.75
C TRP A 128 3.88 11.91 15.54
N GLN A 129 4.47 11.62 16.70
CA GLN A 129 4.02 10.53 17.56
C GLN A 129 2.64 10.80 18.16
N ALA A 130 2.38 12.02 18.64
CA ALA A 130 1.12 12.38 19.28
C ALA A 130 -0.09 12.32 18.34
N HIS A 131 0.14 12.52 17.04
CA HIS A 131 -0.89 12.50 16.00
C HIS A 131 -0.86 11.23 15.14
N PHE A 132 0.02 10.27 15.44
CA PHE A 132 0.11 9.06 14.64
C PHE A 132 -1.15 8.21 14.82
N VAL A 133 -1.77 7.87 13.69
CA VAL A 133 -2.82 6.86 13.57
C VAL A 133 -2.34 5.82 12.58
N ARG A 134 -2.65 4.54 12.82
CA ARG A 134 -2.37 3.47 11.86
C ARG A 134 -3.16 3.75 10.58
N LEU A 135 -2.52 3.66 9.43
CA LEU A 135 -3.18 3.91 8.15
C LEU A 135 -3.23 2.65 7.29
N PRO A 136 -4.36 2.38 6.62
CA PRO A 136 -4.40 1.35 5.62
C PRO A 136 -3.67 1.84 4.37
N CYS A 137 -3.01 0.95 3.66
CA CYS A 137 -2.44 1.27 2.37
C CYS A 137 -2.48 0.07 1.42
N TYR A 138 -2.30 0.36 0.14
CA TYR A 138 -2.00 -0.68 -0.86
C TYR A 138 -0.91 -0.18 -1.80
N LEU A 139 -0.22 -1.14 -2.44
CA LEU A 139 0.80 -0.83 -3.44
C LEU A 139 0.17 -0.65 -4.81
N GLY A 140 0.57 0.41 -5.52
CA GLY A 140 0.20 0.66 -6.90
C GLY A 140 1.26 0.15 -7.88
N SER A 141 1.47 0.92 -8.95
CA SER A 141 2.45 0.62 -9.98
C SER A 141 3.88 0.40 -9.43
N PHE A 142 4.60 -0.53 -10.06
CA PHE A 142 6.02 -0.77 -9.82
C PHE A 142 6.87 0.07 -10.79
N HIS A 143 7.85 0.81 -10.28
CA HIS A 143 8.66 1.68 -11.12
C HIS A 143 10.15 1.49 -10.92
N LEU A 144 10.89 1.78 -12.01
CA LEU A 144 12.24 2.31 -11.90
C LEU A 144 12.13 3.85 -11.83
N TYR A 145 12.44 4.42 -10.68
CA TYR A 145 12.44 5.86 -10.46
C TYR A 145 13.82 6.47 -10.72
N GLU A 146 13.82 7.70 -11.22
CA GLU A 146 14.93 8.65 -11.13
C GLU A 146 14.66 9.65 -10.01
N SER A 147 15.66 9.89 -9.15
CA SER A 147 15.64 10.97 -8.18
C SER A 147 16.20 12.24 -8.81
N VAL A 148 15.33 13.23 -9.04
CA VAL A 148 15.67 14.48 -9.76
C VAL A 148 15.97 15.68 -8.83
N GLY A 149 16.11 15.43 -7.53
CA GLY A 149 16.30 16.48 -6.51
C GLY A 149 15.00 16.87 -5.80
N GLU A 150 15.11 17.65 -4.72
CA GLU A 150 13.98 18.27 -3.99
C GLU A 150 12.80 17.35 -3.62
N LEU A 151 13.05 16.04 -3.40
CA LEU A 151 12.01 15.05 -3.08
C LEU A 151 11.09 14.67 -4.25
N CYS A 152 11.47 15.07 -5.47
CA CYS A 152 10.77 14.70 -6.68
C CYS A 152 11.34 13.41 -7.26
N TYR A 153 10.44 12.54 -7.72
CA TYR A 153 10.78 11.28 -8.36
C TYR A 153 10.09 11.19 -9.71
N LYS A 154 10.82 10.73 -10.72
CA LYS A 154 10.30 10.56 -12.07
C LYS A 154 10.34 9.08 -12.45
N PRO A 155 9.23 8.45 -12.83
CA PRO A 155 9.27 7.09 -13.35
C PRO A 155 9.98 7.08 -14.71
N LEU A 156 11.04 6.29 -14.82
CA LEU A 156 11.72 5.99 -16.09
C LEU A 156 11.10 4.78 -16.80
N TRP A 157 10.53 3.87 -16.01
CA TRP A 157 9.83 2.69 -16.47
C TRP A 157 8.76 2.34 -15.42
N SER A 158 7.63 1.81 -15.89
CA SER A 158 6.49 1.46 -15.06
C SER A 158 5.95 0.09 -15.45
N TYR A 159 5.51 -0.67 -14.45
CA TYR A 159 4.68 -1.85 -14.60
C TYR A 159 3.43 -1.65 -13.74
N ASP A 160 2.28 -1.62 -14.40
CA ASP A 160 1.01 -1.36 -13.75
C ASP A 160 0.57 -2.54 -12.89
N VAL A 161 0.08 -2.22 -11.70
CA VAL A 161 -0.47 -3.19 -10.75
C VAL A 161 -1.85 -2.65 -10.35
N PRO A 162 -2.94 -3.30 -10.80
CA PRO A 162 -4.28 -2.82 -10.52
C PRO A 162 -4.55 -2.73 -9.01
N PRO A 163 -5.32 -1.73 -8.55
CA PRO A 163 -5.65 -1.59 -7.16
C PRO A 163 -6.52 -2.77 -6.67
N PRO A 164 -6.45 -3.11 -5.37
CA PRO A 164 -7.27 -4.15 -4.76
C PRO A 164 -8.76 -3.76 -4.67
N PHE A 165 -9.06 -2.46 -4.66
CA PHE A 165 -10.40 -1.91 -4.67
C PHE A 165 -10.37 -0.48 -5.21
N GLU A 166 -11.50 -0.02 -5.75
CA GLU A 166 -11.70 1.33 -6.26
C GLU A 166 -13.08 1.82 -5.85
N GLU A 167 -13.20 3.09 -5.45
CA GLU A 167 -14.52 3.70 -5.23
C GLU A 167 -15.22 3.88 -6.58
N ILE A 168 -16.49 3.50 -6.65
CA ILE A 168 -17.32 3.60 -7.85
C ILE A 168 -18.52 4.52 -7.59
N GLU A 169 -18.95 5.24 -8.63
CA GLU A 169 -20.12 6.12 -8.54
C GLU A 169 -21.39 5.29 -8.28
N HIS A 170 -22.07 5.58 -7.18
CA HIS A 170 -23.34 4.96 -6.82
C HIS A 170 -24.34 6.03 -6.36
N ARG A 171 -25.62 5.83 -6.69
CA ARG A 171 -26.64 6.91 -6.64
C ARG A 171 -27.07 7.32 -5.23
N ALA A 172 -26.83 6.49 -4.22
CA ALA A 172 -27.40 6.68 -2.89
C ALA A 172 -26.37 6.59 -1.75
N ASP A 173 -25.22 5.95 -1.97
CA ASP A 173 -24.32 5.49 -0.91
C ASP A 173 -22.88 5.37 -1.42
N ILE A 174 -21.94 5.04 -0.53
CA ILE A 174 -20.56 4.72 -0.91
C ILE A 174 -20.55 3.31 -1.52
N ALA A 175 -19.85 3.15 -2.64
CA ALA A 175 -19.66 1.84 -3.25
C ALA A 175 -18.21 1.63 -3.69
N TYR A 176 -17.75 0.39 -3.60
CA TYR A 176 -16.43 -0.02 -4.02
C TYR A 176 -16.51 -1.21 -4.97
N CYS A 177 -15.76 -1.17 -6.06
CA CYS A 177 -15.42 -2.37 -6.83
C CYS A 177 -14.23 -3.03 -6.16
N VAL A 178 -14.44 -4.19 -5.52
CA VAL A 178 -13.42 -4.94 -4.77
C VAL A 178 -12.97 -6.15 -5.59
N HIS A 179 -11.66 -6.38 -5.66
CA HIS A 179 -11.05 -7.49 -6.38
C HIS A 179 -10.36 -8.48 -5.44
N GLY A 180 -10.24 -9.76 -5.80
CA GLY A 180 -9.47 -10.73 -5.01
C GLY A 180 -9.28 -12.05 -5.76
N LYS A 181 -8.34 -12.91 -5.37
CA LYS A 181 -8.19 -14.25 -5.98
C LYS A 181 -9.21 -15.26 -5.45
N ASP A 182 -9.68 -15.02 -4.23
CA ASP A 182 -10.62 -15.86 -3.51
C ASP A 182 -11.44 -14.99 -2.53
N LEU A 183 -12.41 -15.62 -1.83
CA LEU A 183 -13.26 -14.92 -0.86
C LEU A 183 -12.46 -14.33 0.30
N GLN A 184 -11.32 -14.95 0.66
CA GLN A 184 -10.50 -14.47 1.76
C GLN A 184 -9.79 -13.16 1.38
N GLU A 185 -9.23 -13.09 0.17
CA GLU A 185 -8.60 -11.88 -0.34
C GLU A 185 -9.65 -10.78 -0.61
N LEU A 186 -10.84 -11.13 -1.12
CA LEU A 186 -11.95 -10.19 -1.23
C LEU A 186 -12.31 -9.57 0.12
N TYR A 187 -12.43 -10.37 1.18
CA TYR A 187 -12.71 -9.87 2.53
C TYR A 187 -11.62 -8.91 3.04
N VAL A 188 -10.34 -9.26 2.81
CA VAL A 188 -9.22 -8.40 3.20
C VAL A 188 -9.30 -7.08 2.46
N HIS A 189 -9.48 -7.10 1.15
CA HIS A 189 -9.54 -5.89 0.33
C HIS A 189 -10.80 -5.03 0.65
N ALA A 190 -11.95 -5.66 0.88
CA ALA A 190 -13.17 -4.98 1.33
C ALA A 190 -12.98 -4.30 2.70
N SER A 191 -12.37 -5.01 3.67
CA SER A 191 -12.06 -4.43 4.99
C SER A 191 -11.08 -3.26 4.88
N MET A 192 -10.10 -3.36 3.96
CA MET A 192 -9.16 -2.27 3.68
C MET A 192 -9.85 -1.07 3.02
N ALA A 193 -10.84 -1.29 2.15
CA ALA A 193 -11.64 -0.21 1.57
C ALA A 193 -12.42 0.56 2.65
N LEU A 194 -13.07 -0.15 3.59
CA LEU A 194 -13.71 0.48 4.77
C LEU A 194 -12.69 1.26 5.60
N ALA A 195 -11.50 0.68 5.83
CA ALA A 195 -10.45 1.35 6.57
C ALA A 195 -9.91 2.60 5.87
N PHE A 196 -9.90 2.65 4.52
CA PHE A 196 -9.47 3.83 3.78
C PHE A 196 -10.36 5.03 4.07
N GLN A 197 -11.65 4.79 4.32
CA GLN A 197 -12.61 5.82 4.68
C GLN A 197 -12.61 6.11 6.19
N ASP A 198 -12.36 5.10 7.04
CA ASP A 198 -12.14 5.27 8.48
C ASP A 198 -11.01 4.37 9.00
N PRO A 199 -9.79 4.90 9.24
CA PRO A 199 -8.64 4.11 9.68
C PRO A 199 -8.84 3.33 10.98
N HIS A 200 -9.87 3.65 11.77
CA HIS A 200 -10.16 2.93 13.01
C HIS A 200 -10.60 1.48 12.81
N PHE A 201 -11.02 1.09 11.60
CA PHE A 201 -11.22 -0.32 11.25
C PHE A 201 -9.98 -1.18 11.46
N LEU A 202 -8.78 -0.57 11.40
CA LEU A 202 -7.52 -1.28 11.70
C LEU A 202 -7.36 -1.69 13.16
N THR A 203 -8.18 -1.16 14.08
CA THR A 203 -8.17 -1.59 15.49
C THR A 203 -8.84 -2.96 15.68
N ALA A 204 -9.73 -3.36 14.76
CA ALA A 204 -10.39 -4.67 14.77
C ALA A 204 -9.60 -5.75 13.99
N TRP A 205 -8.55 -5.35 13.27
CA TRP A 205 -7.62 -6.24 12.57
C TRP A 205 -6.71 -6.99 13.57
N PRO A 206 -6.42 -8.31 13.44
CA PRO A 206 -6.45 -9.14 12.23
C PRO A 206 -7.38 -10.36 12.33
N CYS A 207 -8.65 -10.20 12.73
CA CYS A 207 -9.56 -11.35 12.72
C CYS A 207 -9.88 -11.72 11.25
N ARG A 208 -9.22 -12.77 10.74
CA ARG A 208 -9.46 -13.36 9.42
C ARG A 208 -10.36 -14.58 9.60
N PRO A 209 -11.69 -14.43 9.53
CA PRO A 209 -12.58 -15.57 9.54
C PRO A 209 -12.32 -16.44 8.31
N VAL A 210 -12.55 -17.74 8.45
CA VAL A 210 -12.62 -18.64 7.29
C VAL A 210 -13.98 -18.43 6.64
N LEU A 211 -13.98 -18.10 5.36
CA LEU A 211 -15.19 -17.74 4.61
C LEU A 211 -15.48 -18.76 3.52
N PHE A 212 -16.73 -19.18 3.43
CA PHE A 212 -17.23 -20.15 2.45
C PHE A 212 -18.24 -19.53 1.48
N SER A 213 -18.77 -18.34 1.78
CA SER A 213 -19.76 -17.66 0.94
C SER A 213 -19.63 -16.12 0.99
N LEU A 214 -20.27 -15.44 0.04
CA LEU A 214 -20.40 -13.98 0.07
C LEU A 214 -21.24 -13.51 1.27
N GLU A 215 -22.25 -14.30 1.68
CA GLU A 215 -23.08 -13.99 2.84
C GLU A 215 -22.23 -13.94 4.12
N GLU A 216 -21.38 -14.95 4.34
CA GLU A 216 -20.45 -14.96 5.49
C GLU A 216 -19.46 -13.79 5.45
N LEU A 217 -18.99 -13.41 4.26
CA LEU A 217 -18.13 -12.25 4.07
C LEU A 217 -18.85 -10.96 4.52
N VAL A 218 -20.08 -10.74 4.04
CA VAL A 218 -20.90 -9.57 4.40
C VAL A 218 -21.23 -9.57 5.89
N MET A 219 -21.55 -10.73 6.48
CA MET A 219 -21.75 -10.86 7.92
C MET A 219 -20.50 -10.44 8.70
N ALA A 220 -19.33 -10.94 8.30
CA ALA A 220 -18.07 -10.60 8.96
C ALA A 220 -17.71 -9.10 8.86
N LEU A 221 -17.98 -8.45 7.72
CA LEU A 221 -17.80 -7.00 7.58
C LEU A 221 -18.76 -6.21 8.48
N ASN A 222 -20.03 -6.63 8.55
CA ASN A 222 -21.03 -6.01 9.41
C ASN A 222 -20.72 -6.21 10.91
N GLU A 223 -20.17 -7.35 11.30
CA GLU A 223 -19.65 -7.57 12.66
C GLU A 223 -18.51 -6.60 13.00
N GLN A 224 -17.60 -6.33 12.05
CA GLN A 224 -16.57 -5.31 12.22
C GLN A 224 -17.17 -3.91 12.39
N ILE A 225 -18.12 -3.52 11.54
CA ILE A 225 -18.84 -2.24 11.65
C ILE A 225 -19.49 -2.10 13.02
N ALA A 226 -20.28 -3.08 13.45
CA ALA A 226 -20.96 -3.06 14.74
C ALA A 226 -19.98 -2.97 15.91
N LYS A 227 -18.82 -3.64 15.82
CA LYS A 227 -17.77 -3.57 16.84
C LYS A 227 -17.15 -2.17 16.91
N ILE A 228 -16.82 -1.56 15.77
CA ILE A 228 -16.27 -0.19 15.72
C ILE A 228 -17.30 0.82 16.22
N ASP A 229 -18.56 0.68 15.80
CA ASP A 229 -19.66 1.55 16.22
C ASP A 229 -19.85 1.52 17.74
N HIS A 230 -19.89 0.33 18.33
CA HIS A 230 -19.98 0.17 19.78
C HIS A 230 -18.80 0.81 20.54
N LEU A 231 -17.59 0.78 19.97
CA LEU A 231 -16.40 1.30 20.64
C LEU A 231 -16.27 2.82 20.58
N ARG A 232 -16.68 3.45 19.47
CA ARG A 232 -16.38 4.88 19.23
C ARG A 232 -17.34 5.61 18.28
N GLY A 233 -18.40 4.95 17.82
CA GLY A 233 -19.22 5.39 16.70
C GLY A 233 -18.57 5.05 15.36
N CYS A 234 -19.39 4.62 14.39
CA CYS A 234 -18.93 4.28 13.05
C CYS A 234 -19.67 5.16 12.01
N PRO A 235 -18.97 5.66 10.96
CA PRO A 235 -19.64 6.36 9.87
C PRO A 235 -20.44 5.42 8.95
N PHE A 236 -20.36 4.11 9.15
CA PHE A 236 -21.09 3.11 8.37
C PHE A 236 -22.18 2.47 9.21
N LYS A 237 -23.35 2.26 8.60
CA LYS A 237 -24.44 1.48 9.18
C LYS A 237 -24.30 0.00 8.90
N ALA A 238 -24.02 -0.34 7.63
CA ALA A 238 -23.90 -1.72 7.18
C ALA A 238 -23.22 -1.82 5.81
N VAL A 239 -22.67 -2.99 5.50
CA VAL A 239 -22.42 -3.45 4.14
C VAL A 239 -23.65 -4.22 3.66
N SER A 240 -24.22 -3.75 2.56
CA SER A 240 -25.40 -4.35 1.94
C SER A 240 -25.04 -5.60 1.16
N PHE A 241 -25.88 -6.65 1.27
CA PHE A 241 -25.77 -7.81 0.38
C PHE A 241 -26.32 -7.42 -0.99
N HIS A 242 -25.42 -7.03 -1.90
CA HIS A 242 -25.78 -6.66 -3.26
C HIS A 242 -24.85 -7.32 -4.28
N GLY A 243 -25.44 -7.70 -5.42
CA GLY A 243 -24.74 -8.35 -6.52
C GLY A 243 -24.34 -9.81 -6.24
N GLU A 244 -23.66 -10.39 -7.21
CA GLU A 244 -22.96 -11.67 -7.10
C GLU A 244 -21.45 -11.44 -7.24
N VAL A 245 -20.65 -12.39 -6.77
CA VAL A 245 -19.22 -12.38 -7.05
C VAL A 245 -18.99 -12.82 -8.49
N GLU A 246 -18.43 -11.94 -9.30
CA GLU A 246 -18.16 -12.18 -10.71
C GLU A 246 -16.71 -12.67 -10.90
N ALA A 247 -16.51 -13.71 -11.69
CA ALA A 247 -15.18 -14.06 -12.17
C ALA A 247 -14.77 -13.09 -13.31
N CYS A 248 -13.67 -12.37 -13.15
CA CYS A 248 -13.13 -11.47 -14.15
C CYS A 248 -11.81 -11.99 -14.76
N ARG A 249 -11.14 -11.15 -15.55
CA ARG A 249 -9.87 -11.50 -16.22
C ARG A 249 -8.83 -11.96 -15.19
N GLN A 250 -7.90 -12.81 -15.63
CA GLN A 250 -6.77 -13.30 -14.82
C GLN A 250 -7.14 -14.14 -13.59
N ASN A 251 -8.28 -14.85 -13.62
CA ASN A 251 -8.77 -15.68 -12.51
C ASN A 251 -8.95 -14.88 -11.21
N LEU A 252 -9.33 -13.61 -11.34
CA LEU A 252 -9.72 -12.77 -10.21
C LEU A 252 -11.24 -12.82 -10.05
N LEU A 253 -11.67 -12.63 -8.82
CA LEU A 253 -13.03 -12.33 -8.42
C LEU A 253 -13.20 -10.82 -8.34
N LYS A 254 -14.40 -10.36 -8.66
CA LYS A 254 -14.87 -8.98 -8.54
C LYS A 254 -16.16 -8.97 -7.74
N TRP A 255 -16.32 -8.02 -6.83
CA TRP A 255 -17.55 -7.77 -6.10
C TRP A 255 -17.77 -6.27 -5.92
N ASP A 256 -18.97 -5.81 -6.29
CA ASP A 256 -19.39 -4.42 -6.07
C ASP A 256 -20.00 -4.31 -4.67
N MET A 257 -19.20 -3.85 -3.71
CA MET A 257 -19.56 -3.67 -2.31
C MET A 257 -20.27 -2.33 -2.12
N ILE A 258 -21.49 -2.35 -1.57
CA ILE A 258 -22.24 -1.14 -1.21
C ILE A 258 -22.20 -0.97 0.31
N VAL A 259 -21.87 0.25 0.75
CA VAL A 259 -21.72 0.61 2.16
C VAL A 259 -22.73 1.70 2.51
N ASP A 260 -23.69 1.34 3.36
CA ASP A 260 -24.70 2.27 3.87
C ASP A 260 -24.04 3.19 4.92
N VAL A 261 -24.21 4.50 4.77
CA VAL A 261 -23.69 5.54 5.69
C VAL A 261 -24.76 6.17 6.57
#